data_AF-A0A483FAT7-F1
#
_entry.id   AF-A0A483FAT7-F1
#
_cell.length_a   1.000
_cell.length_b   1.000
_cell.length_c   1.000
_cell.angle_alpha   90.00
_cell.angle_beta   90.00
_cell.angle_gamma   90.00
#
_symmetry.space_group_name_H-M   'P 1'
#
loop_
_entity.id
_entity.type
_entity.pdbx_description
1 polymer ?
#
loop_
_entity_poly.entity_id
_entity_poly.type
_entity_poly.pdbx_seq_one_letter_code
_entity_poly.pdbx_strand_id
1 'polypeptide(L)'
;MSIKPQAIMLLAGWLLAAPAMALTATNDGSGSNTYMFIDNDVDDEYFITTSSLSPRFTGANIWTKYKTNQRSLGYMGNSGWSYSNRYFDLWIDNSPINQPFLGLRCMSTGANCPASGYIPADVLDKDGFYHAMSGNSVANGYYGAGVLSQSAYEYFRNRPVGTIDSLQLNLCYMDSKADYDFASGVRCKDLPSGGKWVYYTMNLEKVSHLTLNSTGAMAEVWIASDGTPSVNLGSELCQMGVVGSASGIICKMVSYSFQETKTLTTSLDFRMVIDTTLLGFSPSSSDVKYSGDGASWTNFGSTSTYNKVFKPSGEYIYVFLSNAFFKKALKAGTDLTNKDELFTFYFDNSVTPQSGYYQFTPSTLINIIPREYGISIIASDGSAHPKASGKIGSETPITFEYKVTTSASRQADSITAQVTGDAINIYGQPYCLFTSADETLKVPVPAFLEWTSAAGNAVRVRNSCGENPVDMTNAAWVQTAWNANVNDGFFFTTTLKLLFPMDDSHSQFTTDGHDWMGTVSATGDVKVTATWVGVDRGV
;
A
#
# COMPACT_ATOMS: atom_id res chain seq x y z
N MET A 1 -14.72 -85.74 51.59
CA MET A 1 -15.09 -84.89 52.75
C MET A 1 -14.41 -83.54 52.52
N SER A 2 -15.23 -82.49 52.45
CA SER A 2 -14.91 -81.20 51.83
C SER A 2 -14.02 -80.32 52.70
N ILE A 3 -12.96 -79.76 52.11
CA ILE A 3 -12.04 -78.80 52.71
C ILE A 3 -12.56 -77.39 52.36
N LYS A 4 -12.94 -76.60 53.38
CA LYS A 4 -13.32 -75.19 53.24
C LYS A 4 -12.07 -74.31 53.41
N PRO A 5 -11.75 -73.40 52.46
CA PRO A 5 -10.84 -72.29 52.71
C PRO A 5 -11.61 -71.04 53.17
N GLN A 6 -11.13 -70.42 54.24
CA GLN A 6 -11.56 -69.10 54.69
C GLN A 6 -10.99 -68.03 53.74
N ALA A 7 -11.86 -67.24 53.13
CA ALA A 7 -11.49 -66.11 52.29
C ALA A 7 -11.26 -64.86 53.17
N ILE A 8 -10.05 -64.30 53.06
CA ILE A 8 -9.68 -62.97 53.56
C ILE A 8 -10.38 -61.94 52.68
N MET A 9 -11.20 -61.09 53.28
CA MET A 9 -11.92 -60.02 52.58
C MET A 9 -11.05 -58.74 52.59
N LEU A 10 -10.41 -58.46 51.45
CA LEU A 10 -9.73 -57.18 51.18
C LEU A 10 -10.77 -56.16 50.71
N LEU A 11 -11.09 -55.18 51.55
CA LEU A 11 -11.85 -53.98 51.19
C LEU A 11 -10.92 -53.04 50.40
N ALA A 12 -10.95 -53.15 49.07
CA ALA A 12 -10.41 -52.14 48.17
C ALA A 12 -11.48 -51.06 47.95
N GLY A 13 -11.38 -49.94 48.67
CA GLY A 13 -12.18 -48.75 48.40
C GLY A 13 -11.72 -48.09 47.10
N TRP A 14 -12.47 -48.31 46.03
CA TRP A 14 -12.32 -47.56 44.78
C TRP A 14 -12.97 -46.18 44.97
N LEU A 15 -12.15 -45.15 45.22
CA LEU A 15 -12.53 -43.76 44.98
C LEU A 15 -12.71 -43.59 43.47
N LEU A 16 -13.96 -43.70 43.01
CA LEU A 16 -14.36 -43.22 41.68
C LEU A 16 -14.20 -41.70 41.69
N ALA A 17 -13.09 -41.20 41.15
CA ALA A 17 -12.95 -39.79 40.80
C ALA A 17 -14.04 -39.48 39.76
N ALA A 18 -15.03 -38.67 40.13
CA ALA A 18 -15.97 -38.13 39.17
C ALA A 18 -15.18 -37.37 38.09
N PRO A 19 -15.46 -37.56 36.79
CA PRO A 19 -14.80 -36.78 35.77
C PRO A 19 -15.08 -35.29 36.06
N ALA A 20 -14.01 -34.50 36.19
CA ALA A 20 -14.13 -33.06 36.28
C ALA A 20 -14.86 -32.58 35.00
N MET A 21 -16.10 -32.10 35.15
CA MET A 21 -16.92 -31.71 34.00
C MET A 21 -16.46 -30.35 33.50
N ALA A 22 -16.00 -30.27 32.25
CA ALA A 22 -15.64 -29.02 31.58
C ALA A 22 -16.77 -27.97 31.63
N LEU A 23 -16.43 -26.69 31.42
CA LEU A 23 -17.41 -25.61 31.36
C LEU A 23 -18.45 -25.91 30.27
N THR A 24 -19.70 -25.56 30.55
CA THR A 24 -20.79 -25.69 29.57
C THR A 24 -21.00 -24.36 28.84
N ALA A 25 -20.98 -24.41 27.51
CA ALA A 25 -21.23 -23.24 26.67
C ALA A 25 -22.66 -22.72 26.82
N THR A 26 -22.82 -21.41 26.95
CA THR A 26 -24.13 -20.73 26.95
C THR A 26 -24.31 -19.93 25.66
N ASN A 27 -25.47 -20.08 25.02
CA ASN A 27 -25.82 -19.32 23.82
C ASN A 27 -26.10 -17.85 24.18
N ASP A 28 -25.37 -16.93 23.58
CA ASP A 28 -25.52 -15.48 23.74
C ASP A 28 -26.21 -14.82 22.53
N GLY A 29 -26.75 -15.65 21.62
CA GLY A 29 -27.58 -15.26 20.49
C GLY A 29 -26.86 -15.30 19.14
N SER A 30 -27.46 -14.61 18.18
CA SER A 30 -26.96 -14.49 16.81
C SER A 30 -27.25 -13.12 16.25
N GLY A 31 -26.49 -12.70 15.23
CA GLY A 31 -26.79 -11.47 14.51
C GLY A 31 -26.08 -11.41 13.17
N SER A 32 -26.48 -10.43 12.38
CA SER A 32 -26.03 -10.29 10.99
C SER A 32 -25.44 -8.91 10.74
N ASN A 33 -24.39 -8.86 9.93
CA ASN A 33 -23.83 -7.62 9.40
C ASN A 33 -23.53 -7.79 7.91
N THR A 34 -23.56 -6.70 7.17
CA THR A 34 -23.07 -6.67 5.79
C THR A 34 -21.76 -5.91 5.76
N TYR A 35 -20.82 -6.35 4.93
CA TYR A 35 -19.51 -5.74 4.82
C TYR A 35 -19.06 -5.51 3.38
N MET A 36 -18.25 -4.48 3.23
CA MET A 36 -17.44 -4.23 2.06
C MET A 36 -15.99 -4.54 2.40
N PHE A 37 -15.34 -5.28 1.52
CA PHE A 37 -13.90 -5.51 1.58
C PHE A 37 -13.21 -4.51 0.65
N ILE A 38 -12.23 -3.76 1.17
CA ILE A 38 -11.34 -2.91 0.40
C ILE A 38 -9.97 -3.57 0.38
N ASP A 39 -9.50 -3.81 -0.82
CA ASP A 39 -8.25 -4.46 -1.17
C ASP A 39 -7.33 -3.43 -1.82
N ASN A 40 -6.28 -3.00 -1.13
CA ASN A 40 -5.33 -2.04 -1.67
C ASN A 40 -4.07 -2.76 -2.12
N ASP A 41 -4.08 -3.23 -3.36
CA ASP A 41 -2.95 -3.87 -4.02
C ASP A 41 -1.77 -2.91 -4.25
N VAL A 42 -1.92 -1.61 -3.96
CA VAL A 42 -0.81 -0.64 -4.02
C VAL A 42 0.17 -0.83 -2.86
N ASP A 43 -0.33 -1.06 -1.65
CA ASP A 43 0.45 -1.09 -0.40
C ASP A 43 0.32 -2.42 0.37
N ASP A 44 -0.35 -3.43 -0.20
CA ASP A 44 -0.74 -4.68 0.48
C ASP A 44 -1.56 -4.44 1.77
N GLU A 45 -2.46 -3.44 1.72
CA GLU A 45 -3.30 -3.01 2.83
C GLU A 45 -4.75 -3.47 2.64
N TYR A 46 -5.42 -3.83 3.73
CA TYR A 46 -6.80 -4.31 3.73
C TYR A 46 -7.67 -3.54 4.69
N PHE A 47 -8.91 -3.27 4.29
CA PHE A 47 -9.89 -2.63 5.13
C PHE A 47 -11.26 -3.27 5.00
N ILE A 48 -11.87 -3.60 6.15
CA ILE A 48 -13.23 -4.12 6.25
C ILE A 48 -14.12 -3.03 6.86
N THR A 49 -15.20 -2.70 6.17
CA THR A 49 -16.17 -1.70 6.64
C THR A 49 -17.59 -2.25 6.53
N THR A 50 -18.47 -1.85 7.45
CA THR A 50 -19.78 -2.47 7.64
C THR A 50 -20.95 -1.49 7.61
N SER A 51 -22.15 -2.04 7.39
CA SER A 51 -23.40 -1.28 7.43
C SER A 51 -23.93 -1.05 8.85
N SER A 52 -23.57 -1.91 9.80
CA SER A 52 -23.95 -1.78 11.22
C SER A 52 -22.74 -1.90 12.15
N LEU A 53 -22.92 -1.42 13.38
CA LEU A 53 -21.90 -1.49 14.43
C LEU A 53 -21.82 -2.88 15.09
N SER A 54 -22.95 -3.59 15.15
CA SER A 54 -23.06 -4.91 15.78
C SER A 54 -23.71 -5.92 14.81
N PRO A 55 -23.23 -7.18 14.75
CA PRO A 55 -22.03 -7.67 15.43
C PRO A 55 -20.76 -6.97 14.93
N ARG A 56 -19.75 -6.85 15.80
CA ARG A 56 -18.56 -6.02 15.55
C ARG A 56 -17.71 -6.75 14.52
N PHE A 57 -17.44 -6.11 13.38
CA PHE A 57 -16.59 -6.66 12.33
C PHE A 57 -16.10 -5.52 11.43
N THR A 58 -14.95 -4.93 11.72
CA THR A 58 -14.52 -3.72 11.00
C THR A 58 -13.06 -3.39 11.32
N GLY A 59 -12.38 -2.76 10.36
CA GLY A 59 -11.11 -2.08 10.54
C GLY A 59 -10.05 -2.51 9.55
N ALA A 60 -8.94 -1.79 9.57
CA ALA A 60 -7.79 -2.01 8.70
C ALA A 60 -6.77 -2.93 9.36
N ASN A 61 -6.02 -3.67 8.54
CA ASN A 61 -4.90 -4.51 9.02
C ASN A 61 -3.72 -3.65 9.52
N ILE A 62 -3.65 -2.40 9.07
CA ILE A 62 -2.60 -1.44 9.41
C ILE A 62 -3.16 -0.17 10.06
N TRP A 63 -2.27 0.56 10.74
CA TRP A 63 -2.55 1.91 11.22
C TRP A 63 -2.47 2.91 10.07
N THR A 64 -3.35 3.92 10.07
CA THR A 64 -3.31 5.01 9.10
C THR A 64 -1.97 5.74 9.17
N LYS A 65 -1.32 5.96 8.01
CA LYS A 65 -0.03 6.67 7.91
C LYS A 65 -0.09 8.10 8.50
N TYR A 66 -1.24 8.79 8.44
CA TYR A 66 -1.43 10.12 9.03
C TYR A 66 -2.23 10.08 10.33
N LYS A 67 -2.14 11.15 11.13
CA LYS A 67 -2.95 11.30 12.35
C LYS A 67 -4.42 11.40 11.98
N THR A 68 -5.13 10.29 12.13
CA THR A 68 -6.58 10.20 11.96
C THR A 68 -7.26 9.86 13.29
N ASN A 69 -8.58 9.67 13.23
CA ASN A 69 -9.39 9.18 14.35
C ASN A 69 -9.37 7.66 14.48
N GLN A 70 -8.52 6.94 13.74
CA GLN A 70 -8.36 5.49 13.92
C GLN A 70 -7.88 5.20 15.35
N ARG A 71 -8.70 4.44 16.09
CA ARG A 71 -8.41 4.06 17.47
C ARG A 71 -8.12 2.58 17.62
N SER A 72 -8.40 1.77 16.60
CA SER A 72 -8.29 0.31 16.65
C SER A 72 -7.98 -0.24 15.25
N LEU A 73 -7.18 -1.29 15.21
CA LEU A 73 -7.06 -2.17 14.04
C LEU A 73 -8.35 -2.97 13.83
N GLY A 74 -8.40 -3.72 12.72
CA GLY A 74 -9.46 -4.66 12.38
C GLY A 74 -9.78 -5.65 13.48
N TYR A 75 -11.04 -5.80 13.82
CA TYR A 75 -11.46 -6.73 14.86
C TYR A 75 -12.82 -7.34 14.59
N MET A 76 -13.10 -8.46 15.25
CA MET A 76 -14.45 -9.00 15.36
C MET A 76 -14.83 -9.39 16.79
N GLY A 77 -16.12 -9.32 17.10
CA GLY A 77 -16.63 -9.67 18.44
C GLY A 77 -18.10 -9.34 18.65
N ASN A 78 -18.61 -9.71 19.82
CA ASN A 78 -19.94 -9.32 20.26
C ASN A 78 -19.86 -8.11 21.21
N SER A 79 -20.73 -7.10 21.01
CA SER A 79 -20.77 -5.90 21.84
C SER A 79 -21.19 -6.15 23.29
N GLY A 80 -21.86 -7.27 23.57
CA GLY A 80 -22.28 -7.65 24.93
C GLY A 80 -21.16 -8.25 25.79
N TRP A 81 -20.02 -8.61 25.19
CA TRP A 81 -18.94 -9.30 25.88
C TRP A 81 -17.98 -8.33 26.55
N SER A 82 -18.36 -7.83 27.71
CA SER A 82 -17.67 -6.74 28.38
C SER A 82 -17.33 -7.12 29.82
N TYR A 83 -16.07 -7.46 30.07
CA TYR A 83 -15.65 -7.96 31.38
C TYR A 83 -14.24 -7.49 31.75
N SER A 84 -14.08 -6.94 32.95
CA SER A 84 -12.85 -6.28 33.38
C SER A 84 -11.91 -7.19 34.15
N ASN A 85 -10.61 -7.06 33.89
CA ASN A 85 -9.53 -7.72 34.63
C ASN A 85 -9.71 -9.23 34.71
N ARG A 86 -9.91 -9.86 33.55
CA ARG A 86 -10.11 -11.31 33.38
C ARG A 86 -9.29 -11.82 32.21
N TYR A 87 -8.80 -13.04 32.31
CA TYR A 87 -8.25 -13.72 31.15
C TYR A 87 -9.35 -14.16 30.20
N PHE A 88 -9.14 -13.88 28.91
CA PHE A 88 -10.01 -14.23 27.81
C PHE A 88 -9.36 -15.26 26.90
N ASP A 89 -10.20 -16.19 26.48
CA ASP A 89 -9.99 -17.08 25.35
C ASP A 89 -11.05 -16.77 24.30
N LEU A 90 -10.64 -16.55 23.07
CA LEU A 90 -11.55 -16.27 21.96
C LEU A 90 -11.17 -17.11 20.75
N TRP A 91 -12.11 -17.91 20.25
CA TRP A 91 -11.90 -18.76 19.09
C TRP A 91 -13.15 -18.89 18.24
N ILE A 92 -12.96 -19.25 16.97
CA ILE A 92 -14.05 -19.62 16.07
C ILE A 92 -14.21 -21.13 16.13
N ASP A 93 -15.43 -21.61 16.42
CA ASP A 93 -15.70 -23.05 16.41
C ASP A 93 -15.55 -23.60 14.99
N ASN A 94 -14.79 -24.69 14.84
CA ASN A 94 -14.46 -25.27 13.53
C ASN A 94 -13.96 -24.21 12.52
N SER A 95 -13.01 -23.39 12.97
CA SER A 95 -12.56 -22.22 12.21
C SER A 95 -12.15 -22.59 10.77
N PRO A 96 -12.74 -21.94 9.74
CA PRO A 96 -12.26 -22.08 8.37
C PRO A 96 -11.01 -21.21 8.11
N ILE A 97 -10.61 -20.42 9.10
CA ILE A 97 -9.47 -19.49 9.05
C ILE A 97 -8.39 -20.05 9.96
N ASN A 98 -7.20 -20.29 9.44
CA ASN A 98 -6.07 -20.65 10.28
C ASN A 98 -5.61 -19.42 11.07
N GLN A 99 -5.62 -19.51 12.39
CA GLN A 99 -5.23 -18.46 13.32
C GLN A 99 -5.96 -17.13 13.03
N PRO A 100 -7.29 -17.04 13.24
CA PRO A 100 -8.09 -15.88 12.85
C PRO A 100 -7.74 -14.59 13.60
N PHE A 101 -7.07 -14.69 14.75
CA PHE A 101 -6.81 -13.57 15.63
C PHE A 101 -5.34 -13.45 16.02
N LEU A 102 -4.90 -12.20 16.26
CA LEU A 102 -3.57 -11.88 16.80
C LEU A 102 -3.58 -11.73 18.32
N GLY A 103 -4.74 -11.41 18.90
CA GLY A 103 -4.90 -11.17 20.33
C GLY A 103 -6.15 -10.35 20.63
N LEU A 104 -6.22 -9.85 21.86
CA LEU A 104 -7.36 -9.10 22.36
C LEU A 104 -7.30 -7.64 21.91
N ARG A 105 -8.39 -7.17 21.32
CA ARG A 105 -8.51 -5.81 20.80
C ARG A 105 -8.42 -4.76 21.89
N CYS A 106 -7.52 -3.81 21.73
CA CYS A 106 -7.42 -2.60 22.54
C CYS A 106 -7.44 -1.35 21.65
N MET A 107 -7.36 -0.16 22.25
CA MET A 107 -7.32 1.10 21.49
C MET A 107 -6.03 1.86 21.72
N SER A 108 -5.59 2.62 20.71
CA SER A 108 -4.41 3.50 20.79
C SER A 108 -4.46 4.53 21.91
N THR A 109 -5.65 4.85 22.45
CA THR A 109 -5.83 5.74 23.60
C THR A 109 -5.74 5.02 24.96
N GLY A 110 -5.56 3.70 24.97
CA GLY A 110 -5.49 2.88 26.18
C GLY A 110 -4.06 2.83 26.71
N ALA A 111 -3.90 3.04 28.02
CA ALA A 111 -2.59 3.00 28.69
C ALA A 111 -1.90 1.62 28.59
N ASN A 112 -2.69 0.56 28.45
CA ASN A 112 -2.19 -0.81 28.37
C ASN A 112 -2.21 -1.38 26.94
N CYS A 113 -2.51 -0.55 25.94
CA CYS A 113 -2.53 -0.99 24.54
C CYS A 113 -1.14 -0.79 23.92
N PRO A 114 -0.45 -1.87 23.51
CA PRO A 114 0.84 -1.74 22.85
C PRO A 114 0.71 -1.05 21.48
N ALA A 115 1.84 -0.57 20.94
CA ALA A 115 1.89 0.03 19.60
C ALA A 115 1.42 -0.93 18.49
N SER A 116 1.52 -2.25 18.72
CA SER A 116 0.97 -3.28 17.82
C SER A 116 -0.55 -3.24 17.71
N GLY A 117 -1.27 -2.56 18.60
CA GLY A 117 -2.73 -2.35 18.52
C GLY A 117 -3.60 -3.46 19.11
N TYR A 118 -2.99 -4.42 19.80
CA TYR A 118 -3.68 -5.49 20.51
C TYR A 118 -2.91 -5.90 21.76
N ILE A 119 -3.63 -6.40 22.76
CA ILE A 119 -3.05 -7.05 23.92
C ILE A 119 -2.66 -8.47 23.50
N PRO A 120 -1.38 -8.85 23.59
CA PRO A 120 -0.94 -10.18 23.21
C PRO A 120 -1.60 -11.23 24.10
N ALA A 121 -1.91 -12.36 23.51
CA ALA A 121 -2.30 -13.58 24.20
C ALA A 121 -1.06 -14.45 24.42
N ASP A 122 -1.03 -15.22 25.50
CA ASP A 122 0.10 -16.12 25.75
C ASP A 122 0.09 -17.35 24.81
N VAL A 123 -1.06 -17.69 24.23
CA VAL A 123 -1.17 -18.78 23.26
C VAL A 123 -2.03 -18.38 22.07
N LEU A 124 -1.54 -18.69 20.87
CA LEU A 124 -2.28 -18.65 19.61
C LEU A 124 -2.34 -20.06 19.02
N ASP A 125 -3.48 -20.44 18.46
CA ASP A 125 -3.60 -21.66 17.68
C ASP A 125 -4.43 -21.45 16.41
N LYS A 126 -4.74 -22.56 15.72
CA LYS A 126 -5.49 -22.53 14.46
C LYS A 126 -6.89 -21.90 14.57
N ASP A 127 -7.51 -21.93 15.76
CA ASP A 127 -8.90 -21.51 15.96
C ASP A 127 -9.02 -20.15 16.64
N GLY A 128 -8.01 -19.70 17.38
CA GLY A 128 -8.08 -18.44 18.12
C GLY A 128 -6.90 -18.09 18.99
N PHE A 129 -7.15 -17.22 19.96
CA PHE A 129 -6.20 -16.81 20.99
C PHE A 129 -6.69 -17.22 22.38
N TYR A 130 -5.74 -17.45 23.29
CA TYR A 130 -6.03 -17.92 24.64
C TYR A 130 -5.13 -17.23 25.64
N HIS A 131 -5.69 -16.97 26.82
CA HIS A 131 -5.00 -16.33 27.93
C HIS A 131 -4.53 -14.92 27.57
N ALA A 132 -5.47 -14.03 27.25
CA ALA A 132 -5.23 -12.59 27.13
C ALA A 132 -5.89 -11.83 28.28
N MET A 133 -5.12 -11.04 29.02
CA MET A 133 -5.64 -10.27 30.17
C MET A 133 -6.45 -9.04 29.69
N SER A 134 -7.75 -9.01 29.97
CA SER A 134 -8.59 -7.85 29.73
C SER A 134 -8.31 -6.72 30.72
N GLY A 135 -8.38 -5.47 30.26
CA GLY A 135 -8.28 -4.30 31.14
C GLY A 135 -9.61 -3.85 31.72
N ASN A 136 -9.58 -2.67 32.35
CA ASN A 136 -10.72 -2.08 33.05
C ASN A 136 -11.55 -1.08 32.21
N SER A 137 -11.18 -0.85 30.95
CA SER A 137 -11.86 0.10 30.06
C SER A 137 -11.84 -0.42 28.62
N VAL A 138 -12.75 0.11 27.79
CA VAL A 138 -12.82 -0.23 26.36
C VAL A 138 -11.47 -0.03 25.67
N ALA A 139 -10.75 1.04 26.02
CA ALA A 139 -9.45 1.33 25.44
C ALA A 139 -8.37 0.32 25.86
N ASN A 140 -8.54 -0.34 27.01
CA ASN A 140 -7.62 -1.34 27.55
C ASN A 140 -8.12 -2.78 27.33
N GLY A 141 -8.93 -3.04 26.30
CA GLY A 141 -9.36 -4.40 25.95
C GLY A 141 -10.44 -5.02 26.83
N TYR A 142 -11.31 -4.19 27.42
CA TYR A 142 -12.47 -4.65 28.20
C TYR A 142 -13.50 -5.49 27.40
N TYR A 143 -13.56 -5.31 26.07
CA TYR A 143 -14.45 -6.08 25.21
C TYR A 143 -13.76 -7.34 24.70
N GLY A 144 -14.42 -8.50 24.81
CA GLY A 144 -13.99 -9.77 24.24
C GLY A 144 -14.07 -9.75 22.72
N ALA A 145 -13.13 -9.08 22.08
CA ALA A 145 -13.04 -8.95 20.64
C ALA A 145 -11.61 -9.25 20.18
N GLY A 146 -11.48 -10.02 19.11
CA GLY A 146 -10.19 -10.43 18.56
C GLY A 146 -9.76 -9.50 17.45
N VAL A 147 -8.50 -9.05 17.49
CA VAL A 147 -7.90 -8.36 16.34
C VAL A 147 -7.64 -9.37 15.24
N LEU A 148 -8.11 -9.06 14.03
CA LEU A 148 -8.02 -9.93 12.87
C LEU A 148 -6.56 -10.15 12.46
N SER A 149 -6.22 -11.40 12.14
CA SER A 149 -4.93 -11.73 11.55
C SER A 149 -4.92 -11.49 10.04
N GLN A 150 -3.73 -11.52 9.45
CA GLN A 150 -3.55 -11.53 8.00
C GLN A 150 -4.36 -12.64 7.32
N SER A 151 -4.33 -13.86 7.87
CA SER A 151 -5.09 -14.99 7.32
C SER A 151 -6.61 -14.77 7.38
N ALA A 152 -7.11 -14.02 8.37
CA ALA A 152 -8.51 -13.63 8.41
C ALA A 152 -8.86 -12.65 7.28
N TYR A 153 -8.01 -11.64 7.03
CA TYR A 153 -8.19 -10.74 5.89
C TYR A 153 -8.17 -11.50 4.56
N GLU A 154 -7.22 -12.40 4.36
CA GLU A 154 -7.13 -13.23 3.16
C GLU A 154 -8.36 -14.12 2.96
N TYR A 155 -8.88 -14.71 4.05
CA TYR A 155 -10.14 -15.46 4.00
C TYR A 155 -11.27 -14.57 3.47
N PHE A 156 -11.51 -13.40 4.08
CA PHE A 156 -12.59 -12.49 3.69
C PHE A 156 -12.36 -11.84 2.31
N ARG A 157 -11.10 -11.59 1.91
CA ARG A 157 -10.71 -11.14 0.56
C ARG A 157 -11.21 -12.13 -0.49
N ASN A 158 -10.95 -13.42 -0.26
CA ASN A 158 -11.26 -14.51 -1.18
C ASN A 158 -12.74 -14.92 -1.21
N ARG A 159 -13.58 -14.39 -0.31
CA ARG A 159 -15.02 -14.62 -0.36
C ARG A 159 -15.63 -13.91 -1.59
N PRO A 160 -16.43 -14.60 -2.41
CA PRO A 160 -17.20 -13.95 -3.46
C PRO A 160 -18.22 -12.96 -2.89
N VAL A 161 -18.50 -11.88 -3.62
CA VAL A 161 -19.60 -10.97 -3.27
C VAL A 161 -20.93 -11.71 -3.36
N GLY A 162 -21.81 -11.50 -2.38
CA GLY A 162 -23.09 -12.18 -2.19
C GLY A 162 -23.02 -13.40 -1.26
N THR A 163 -21.83 -13.81 -0.81
CA THR A 163 -21.69 -14.91 0.16
C THR A 163 -21.98 -14.46 1.59
N ILE A 164 -22.49 -15.40 2.39
CA ILE A 164 -22.72 -15.24 3.82
C ILE A 164 -21.82 -16.22 4.55
N ASP A 165 -20.98 -15.71 5.45
CA ASP A 165 -20.19 -16.50 6.37
C ASP A 165 -20.91 -16.58 7.72
N SER A 166 -21.25 -17.80 8.15
CA SER A 166 -21.82 -18.06 9.47
C SER A 166 -20.71 -18.58 10.39
N LEU A 167 -20.26 -17.74 11.32
CA LEU A 167 -19.13 -18.03 12.21
C LEU A 167 -19.63 -18.08 13.66
N GLN A 168 -19.44 -19.21 14.33
CA GLN A 168 -19.72 -19.33 15.77
C GLN A 168 -18.49 -18.87 16.54
N LEU A 169 -18.55 -17.64 17.03
CA LEU A 169 -17.51 -17.06 17.87
C LEU A 169 -17.75 -17.52 19.32
N ASN A 170 -16.70 -17.98 19.99
CA ASN A 170 -16.74 -18.37 21.38
C ASN A 170 -15.87 -17.43 22.20
N LEU A 171 -16.38 -17.03 23.34
CA LEU A 171 -15.60 -16.36 24.38
C LEU A 171 -15.68 -17.19 25.65
N CYS A 172 -14.53 -17.58 26.17
CA CYS A 172 -14.41 -18.07 27.53
C CYS A 172 -13.64 -17.06 28.35
N TYR A 173 -14.15 -16.71 29.52
CA TYR A 173 -13.50 -15.75 30.40
C TYR A 173 -13.48 -16.24 31.84
N MET A 174 -12.38 -15.98 32.52
CA MET A 174 -12.20 -16.38 33.91
C MET A 174 -13.03 -15.53 34.87
N ASP A 175 -13.37 -16.06 36.04
CA ASP A 175 -13.85 -15.25 37.15
C ASP A 175 -12.75 -14.29 37.63
N SER A 176 -13.13 -13.20 38.32
CA SER A 176 -12.20 -12.10 38.59
C SER A 176 -10.91 -12.58 39.27
N LYS A 177 -9.77 -12.38 38.60
CA LYS A 177 -8.42 -12.80 39.02
C LYS A 177 -8.18 -14.32 39.09
N ALA A 178 -9.10 -15.15 38.60
CA ALA A 178 -8.82 -16.55 38.39
C ALA A 178 -7.93 -16.72 37.14
N ASP A 179 -6.98 -17.63 37.25
CA ASP A 179 -5.97 -17.94 36.24
C ASP A 179 -6.01 -19.46 35.99
N TYR A 180 -5.46 -19.92 34.87
CA TYR A 180 -5.41 -21.33 34.51
C TYR A 180 -4.07 -21.68 33.84
N ASP A 181 -3.68 -22.95 33.92
CA ASP A 181 -2.39 -23.41 33.40
C ASP A 181 -2.40 -23.57 31.87
N PHE A 182 -2.36 -22.44 31.16
CA PHE A 182 -2.31 -22.38 29.70
C PHE A 182 -1.05 -23.05 29.13
N ALA A 183 0.05 -23.05 29.89
CA ALA A 183 1.33 -23.63 29.48
C ALA A 183 1.26 -25.16 29.35
N SER A 184 0.44 -25.82 30.16
CA SER A 184 0.15 -27.25 30.05
C SER A 184 -0.87 -27.61 28.95
N GLY A 185 -1.30 -26.63 28.13
CA GLY A 185 -2.27 -26.86 27.06
C GLY A 185 -3.73 -26.81 27.49
N VAL A 186 -4.02 -26.51 28.77
CA VAL A 186 -5.39 -26.30 29.27
C VAL A 186 -5.96 -25.03 28.65
N ARG A 187 -7.25 -25.03 28.32
CA ARG A 187 -8.01 -23.83 27.93
C ARG A 187 -9.11 -23.55 28.95
N CYS A 188 -9.60 -22.31 28.96
CA CYS A 188 -10.69 -21.91 29.85
C CYS A 188 -11.92 -22.83 29.73
N LYS A 189 -12.26 -23.29 28.51
CA LYS A 189 -13.39 -24.20 28.27
C LYS A 189 -13.23 -25.57 28.94
N ASP A 190 -12.00 -26.02 29.19
CA ASP A 190 -11.70 -27.35 29.74
C ASP A 190 -11.82 -27.38 31.28
N LEU A 191 -11.96 -26.22 31.91
CA LEU A 191 -12.00 -26.09 33.36
C LEU A 191 -13.32 -26.58 33.96
N PRO A 192 -13.32 -27.13 35.17
CA PRO A 192 -14.55 -27.55 35.81
C PRO A 192 -15.37 -26.42 36.46
N SER A 193 -14.72 -25.31 36.79
CA SER A 193 -15.32 -24.11 37.37
C SER A 193 -14.31 -22.96 37.30
N GLY A 194 -14.71 -21.75 37.73
CA GLY A 194 -13.82 -20.58 37.78
C GLY A 194 -13.77 -19.77 36.48
N GLY A 195 -14.63 -20.09 35.52
CA GLY A 195 -14.81 -19.32 34.29
C GLY A 195 -16.21 -19.49 33.73
N LYS A 196 -16.51 -18.75 32.67
CA LYS A 196 -17.76 -18.80 31.93
C LYS A 196 -17.47 -18.89 30.45
N TRP A 197 -18.19 -19.78 29.75
CA TRP A 197 -18.10 -19.95 28.31
C TRP A 197 -19.42 -19.54 27.67
N VAL A 198 -19.35 -18.57 26.77
CA VAL A 198 -20.46 -18.11 25.94
C VAL A 198 -20.10 -18.22 24.46
N TYR A 199 -21.12 -18.36 23.60
CA TYR A 199 -20.93 -18.33 22.15
C TYR A 199 -21.98 -17.46 21.47
N TYR A 200 -21.60 -16.91 20.31
CA TYR A 200 -22.45 -16.04 19.50
C TYR A 200 -22.25 -16.35 18.03
N THR A 201 -23.34 -16.51 17.28
CA THR A 201 -23.28 -16.77 15.84
C THR A 201 -23.32 -15.46 15.04
N MET A 202 -22.22 -15.15 14.35
CA MET A 202 -22.10 -14.02 13.45
C MET A 202 -22.40 -14.44 12.01
N ASN A 203 -23.36 -13.80 11.36
CA ASN A 203 -23.64 -13.96 9.93
C ASN A 203 -23.14 -12.73 9.17
N LEU A 204 -22.08 -12.89 8.38
CA LEU A 204 -21.39 -11.80 7.70
C LEU A 204 -21.62 -11.93 6.19
N GLU A 205 -22.41 -11.02 5.62
CA GLU A 205 -22.67 -10.99 4.17
C GLU A 205 -21.68 -10.04 3.47
N LYS A 206 -20.89 -10.55 2.53
CA LYS A 206 -20.05 -9.71 1.68
C LYS A 206 -20.90 -9.06 0.60
N VAL A 207 -21.11 -7.75 0.67
CA VAL A 207 -21.99 -7.06 -0.28
C VAL A 207 -21.23 -6.28 -1.33
N SER A 208 -19.97 -5.94 -1.05
CA SER A 208 -19.11 -5.26 -2.01
C SER A 208 -17.64 -5.65 -1.87
N HIS A 209 -16.91 -5.56 -2.98
CA HIS A 209 -15.45 -5.70 -3.03
C HIS A 209 -14.89 -4.55 -3.88
N LEU A 210 -14.05 -3.70 -3.28
CA LEU A 210 -13.30 -2.66 -3.96
C LEU A 210 -11.82 -3.04 -3.99
N THR A 211 -11.26 -3.19 -5.19
CA THR A 211 -9.82 -3.35 -5.37
C THR A 211 -9.24 -2.05 -5.89
N LEU A 212 -8.26 -1.48 -5.19
CA LEU A 212 -7.50 -0.30 -5.58
C LEU A 212 -6.17 -0.74 -6.17
N ASN A 213 -5.93 -0.35 -7.42
CA ASN A 213 -4.77 -0.77 -8.19
C ASN A 213 -3.85 0.41 -8.46
N SER A 214 -2.56 0.10 -8.56
CA SER A 214 -1.57 1.05 -9.03
C SER A 214 -1.80 1.39 -10.50
N THR A 215 -1.76 2.68 -10.87
CA THR A 215 -1.65 3.11 -12.27
C THR A 215 -0.22 2.91 -12.79
N GLY A 216 0.76 2.76 -11.89
CA GLY A 216 2.16 2.43 -12.18
C GLY A 216 2.92 3.50 -12.96
N ALA A 217 2.35 4.68 -13.14
CA ALA A 217 2.75 5.58 -14.20
C ALA A 217 3.00 7.00 -13.71
N MET A 218 4.02 7.63 -14.29
CA MET A 218 4.35 9.02 -14.05
C MET A 218 3.73 9.90 -15.13
N ALA A 219 3.05 10.97 -14.72
CA ALA A 219 2.59 12.01 -15.62
C ALA A 219 3.44 13.27 -15.44
N GLU A 220 4.06 13.74 -16.52
CA GLU A 220 4.72 15.04 -16.54
C GLU A 220 3.72 16.13 -16.89
N VAL A 221 3.59 17.09 -15.98
CA VAL A 221 2.80 18.30 -16.13
C VAL A 221 3.73 19.50 -16.16
N TRP A 222 3.81 20.14 -17.32
CA TRP A 222 4.59 21.35 -17.52
C TRP A 222 3.71 22.56 -17.30
N ILE A 223 4.19 23.60 -16.60
CA ILE A 223 3.35 24.76 -16.28
C ILE A 223 3.97 26.07 -16.78
N ALA A 224 3.14 26.83 -17.50
CA ALA A 224 3.48 28.16 -18.01
C ALA A 224 3.56 29.17 -16.87
N SER A 225 4.25 30.30 -17.07
CA SER A 225 4.25 31.38 -16.06
C SER A 225 2.85 31.92 -15.73
N ASP A 226 1.90 31.80 -16.66
CA ASP A 226 0.48 32.13 -16.43
C ASP A 226 -0.34 30.97 -15.85
N GLY A 227 0.32 29.92 -15.35
CA GLY A 227 -0.30 28.73 -14.75
C GLY A 227 -1.01 27.80 -15.74
N THR A 228 -0.95 28.06 -17.04
CA THR A 228 -1.49 27.15 -18.05
C THR A 228 -0.62 25.89 -18.12
N PRO A 229 -1.19 24.71 -17.86
CA PRO A 229 -0.40 23.50 -17.90
C PRO A 229 -0.41 22.85 -19.29
N SER A 230 0.58 21.99 -19.56
CA SER A 230 0.63 21.10 -20.71
C SER A 230 1.11 19.72 -20.28
N VAL A 231 0.57 18.69 -20.92
CA VAL A 231 0.93 17.29 -20.69
C VAL A 231 1.74 16.78 -21.86
N ASN A 232 2.80 16.02 -21.59
CA ASN A 232 3.62 15.42 -22.64
C ASN A 232 2.79 14.40 -23.44
N LEU A 233 2.92 14.37 -24.78
CA LEU A 233 2.26 13.36 -25.62
C LEU A 233 2.78 11.96 -25.21
N GLY A 234 1.91 11.16 -24.59
CA GLY A 234 2.21 9.79 -24.15
C GLY A 234 1.40 9.31 -22.94
N SER A 235 0.93 10.21 -22.06
CA SER A 235 0.15 9.78 -20.89
C SER A 235 -1.35 9.77 -21.19
N GLU A 236 -1.97 8.60 -21.39
CA GLU A 236 -3.44 8.45 -21.38
C GLU A 236 -4.07 8.71 -19.99
N LEU A 237 -3.22 9.08 -19.02
CA LEU A 237 -3.56 9.26 -17.61
C LEU A 237 -3.91 10.70 -17.28
N CYS A 238 -3.23 11.68 -17.87
CA CYS A 238 -3.52 13.09 -17.65
C CYS A 238 -3.87 13.79 -18.96
N GLN A 239 -4.97 14.54 -18.96
CA GLN A 239 -5.43 15.30 -20.12
C GLN A 239 -5.88 16.70 -19.72
N MET A 240 -5.75 17.64 -20.66
CA MET A 240 -6.33 18.97 -20.51
C MET A 240 -7.86 18.87 -20.43
N GLY A 241 -8.48 19.61 -19.52
CA GLY A 241 -9.91 19.57 -19.30
C GLY A 241 -10.47 20.84 -18.68
N VAL A 242 -11.80 20.95 -18.73
CA VAL A 242 -12.55 22.06 -18.12
C VAL A 242 -13.56 21.48 -17.15
N VAL A 243 -13.53 21.96 -15.90
CA VAL A 243 -14.44 21.54 -14.83
C VAL A 243 -15.18 22.75 -14.28
N GLY A 244 -16.47 22.85 -14.59
CA GLY A 244 -17.24 24.07 -14.35
C GLY A 244 -16.73 25.20 -15.24
N SER A 245 -16.26 26.30 -14.66
CA SER A 245 -15.66 27.43 -15.38
C SER A 245 -14.13 27.45 -15.34
N ALA A 246 -13.49 26.44 -14.73
CA ALA A 246 -12.04 26.39 -14.56
C ALA A 246 -11.40 25.44 -15.56
N SER A 247 -10.38 25.92 -16.28
CA SER A 247 -9.47 25.08 -17.06
C SER A 247 -8.36 24.50 -16.19
N GLY A 248 -7.84 23.35 -16.59
CA GLY A 248 -6.78 22.65 -15.87
C GLY A 248 -6.46 21.29 -16.49
N ILE A 249 -5.91 20.40 -15.67
CA ILE A 249 -5.63 19.00 -16.02
C ILE A 249 -6.51 18.07 -15.22
N ILE A 250 -6.97 17.00 -15.87
CA ILE A 250 -7.64 15.87 -15.26
C ILE A 250 -6.70 14.67 -15.33
N CYS A 251 -6.34 14.12 -14.18
CA CYS A 251 -5.47 12.95 -14.04
C CYS A 251 -6.22 11.75 -13.46
N LYS A 252 -6.02 10.57 -14.04
CA LYS A 252 -6.38 9.26 -13.48
C LYS A 252 -5.35 8.92 -12.40
N MET A 253 -5.74 9.01 -11.13
CA MET A 253 -4.82 8.88 -9.99
C MET A 253 -4.74 7.47 -9.43
N VAL A 254 -5.85 6.73 -9.51
CA VAL A 254 -5.98 5.38 -8.95
C VAL A 254 -6.88 4.58 -9.87
N SER A 255 -6.42 3.42 -10.31
CA SER A 255 -7.27 2.46 -11.00
C SER A 255 -8.05 1.66 -9.97
N TYR A 256 -9.30 1.31 -10.24
CA TYR A 256 -10.07 0.47 -9.31
C TYR A 256 -10.99 -0.51 -10.03
N SER A 257 -11.29 -1.61 -9.35
CA SER A 257 -12.40 -2.51 -9.72
C SER A 257 -13.39 -2.56 -8.56
N PHE A 258 -14.69 -2.49 -8.88
CA PHE A 258 -15.73 -2.47 -7.86
C PHE A 258 -16.85 -3.44 -8.19
N GLN A 259 -17.11 -4.37 -7.27
CA GLN A 259 -18.22 -5.31 -7.34
C GLN A 259 -19.18 -5.01 -6.19
N GLU A 260 -20.48 -4.96 -6.47
CA GLU A 260 -21.50 -4.67 -5.46
C GLU A 260 -22.80 -5.41 -5.78
N THR A 261 -23.40 -6.07 -4.77
CA THR A 261 -24.76 -6.63 -4.86
C THR A 261 -25.81 -5.67 -4.31
N LYS A 262 -25.44 -4.84 -3.34
CA LYS A 262 -26.27 -3.76 -2.78
C LYS A 262 -25.39 -2.72 -2.09
N THR A 263 -25.84 -1.47 -2.07
CA THR A 263 -25.16 -0.39 -1.34
C THR A 263 -24.97 -0.78 0.12
N LEU A 264 -23.73 -0.69 0.60
CA LEU A 264 -23.35 -1.03 1.96
C LEU A 264 -24.03 -0.11 2.98
N THR A 265 -23.79 1.19 2.88
CA THR A 265 -24.32 2.21 3.79
C THR A 265 -24.16 3.61 3.19
N THR A 266 -25.00 4.57 3.58
CA THR A 266 -24.81 5.99 3.25
C THR A 266 -23.87 6.71 4.22
N SER A 267 -23.39 6.01 5.25
CA SER A 267 -22.51 6.55 6.31
C SER A 267 -21.02 6.32 6.06
N LEU A 268 -20.68 5.72 4.92
CA LEU A 268 -19.29 5.54 4.47
C LEU A 268 -18.93 6.69 3.55
N ASP A 269 -18.16 7.60 4.11
CA ASP A 269 -17.69 8.81 3.48
C ASP A 269 -16.34 8.57 2.81
N PHE A 270 -16.15 9.23 1.68
CA PHE A 270 -14.92 9.27 0.90
C PHE A 270 -14.53 10.73 0.63
N ARG A 271 -13.25 11.05 0.90
CA ARG A 271 -12.71 12.39 0.67
C ARG A 271 -11.25 12.35 0.27
N MET A 272 -10.81 13.39 -0.41
CA MET A 272 -9.42 13.67 -0.69
C MET A 272 -8.92 14.81 0.19
N VAL A 273 -7.72 14.68 0.74
CA VAL A 273 -7.00 15.76 1.41
C VAL A 273 -5.65 16.00 0.72
N ILE A 274 -5.08 17.18 0.96
CA ILE A 274 -3.81 17.60 0.40
C ILE A 274 -2.90 18.04 1.55
N ASP A 275 -1.65 17.60 1.56
CA ASP A 275 -0.65 18.10 2.50
C ASP A 275 -0.21 19.52 2.08
N THR A 276 -0.81 20.53 2.70
CA THR A 276 -0.49 21.94 2.41
C THR A 276 0.89 22.36 2.89
N THR A 277 1.46 21.64 3.85
CA THR A 277 2.82 21.91 4.35
C THR A 277 3.83 21.48 3.30
N LEU A 278 3.68 20.26 2.79
CA LEU A 278 4.51 19.72 1.71
C LEU A 278 4.39 20.54 0.42
N LEU A 279 3.21 21.10 0.18
CA LEU A 279 2.88 21.93 -0.97
C LEU A 279 3.44 23.37 -0.87
N GLY A 280 3.68 23.87 0.35
CA GLY A 280 4.16 25.25 0.59
C GLY A 280 3.09 26.33 0.42
N PHE A 281 1.84 25.96 0.12
CA PHE A 281 0.70 26.86 0.06
C PHE A 281 -0.62 26.12 0.33
N SER A 282 -1.69 26.88 0.59
CA SER A 282 -3.04 26.32 0.73
C SER A 282 -3.87 26.59 -0.53
N PRO A 283 -4.24 25.55 -1.31
CA PRO A 283 -5.13 25.72 -2.45
C PRO A 283 -6.55 26.09 -1.99
N SER A 284 -7.30 26.80 -2.83
CA SER A 284 -8.72 27.02 -2.58
C SER A 284 -9.48 25.73 -2.88
N SER A 285 -10.54 25.39 -2.15
CA SER A 285 -11.26 24.11 -2.32
C SER A 285 -11.72 23.80 -3.76
N SER A 286 -11.96 24.83 -4.58
CA SER A 286 -12.30 24.68 -5.99
C SER A 286 -11.12 24.46 -6.94
N ASP A 287 -9.90 24.74 -6.49
CA ASP A 287 -8.67 24.66 -7.29
C ASP A 287 -8.29 23.21 -7.58
N VAL A 288 -8.69 22.30 -6.70
CA VAL A 288 -8.50 20.85 -6.83
C VAL A 288 -9.82 20.14 -6.59
N LYS A 289 -10.17 19.19 -7.46
CA LYS A 289 -11.40 18.40 -7.33
C LYS A 289 -11.12 16.93 -7.57
N TYR A 290 -11.98 16.05 -7.05
CA TYR A 290 -11.92 14.62 -7.33
C TYR A 290 -13.25 14.11 -7.89
N SER A 291 -13.20 13.02 -8.63
CA SER A 291 -14.35 12.40 -9.29
C SER A 291 -14.14 10.90 -9.47
N GLY A 292 -15.23 10.13 -9.50
CA GLY A 292 -15.20 8.70 -9.84
C GLY A 292 -15.61 8.38 -11.28
N ASP A 293 -16.17 9.36 -11.99
CA ASP A 293 -16.71 9.20 -13.36
C ASP A 293 -16.09 10.20 -14.36
N GLY A 294 -15.24 11.12 -13.89
CA GLY A 294 -14.65 12.20 -14.69
C GLY A 294 -15.64 13.32 -15.06
N ALA A 295 -16.89 13.26 -14.59
CA ALA A 295 -17.97 14.17 -14.98
C ALA A 295 -18.60 14.87 -13.77
N SER A 296 -18.80 14.15 -12.67
CA SER A 296 -19.33 14.60 -11.40
C SER A 296 -18.18 14.92 -10.45
N TRP A 297 -17.99 16.20 -10.14
CA TRP A 297 -16.81 16.69 -9.43
C TRP A 297 -17.11 17.13 -8.01
N THR A 298 -16.28 16.69 -7.06
CA THR A 298 -16.31 17.11 -5.66
C THR A 298 -15.05 17.90 -5.32
N ASN A 299 -15.19 19.02 -4.63
CA ASN A 299 -14.06 19.82 -4.17
C ASN A 299 -13.16 19.03 -3.22
N PHE A 300 -11.85 19.24 -3.27
CA PHE A 300 -10.97 18.63 -2.28
C PHE A 300 -11.32 19.12 -0.86
N GLY A 301 -11.13 18.27 0.14
CA GLY A 301 -11.53 18.53 1.53
C GLY A 301 -13.03 18.43 1.78
N SER A 302 -13.87 18.44 0.74
CA SER A 302 -15.29 18.08 0.87
C SER A 302 -15.46 16.56 0.95
N THR A 303 -16.59 16.15 1.53
CA THR A 303 -16.93 14.75 1.72
C THR A 303 -17.98 14.31 0.70
N SER A 304 -17.84 13.11 0.18
CA SER A 304 -18.80 12.45 -0.72
C SER A 304 -19.08 11.05 -0.22
N THR A 305 -20.31 10.55 -0.35
CA THR A 305 -20.59 9.16 -0.03
C THR A 305 -19.84 8.26 -1.00
N TYR A 306 -19.28 7.15 -0.53
CA TYR A 306 -18.41 6.29 -1.35
C TYR A 306 -19.06 5.88 -2.68
N ASN A 307 -20.37 5.59 -2.66
CA ASN A 307 -21.13 5.14 -3.83
C ASN A 307 -21.39 6.24 -4.88
N LYS A 308 -21.00 7.49 -4.63
CA LYS A 308 -20.94 8.55 -5.66
C LYS A 308 -19.61 8.54 -6.41
N VAL A 309 -18.58 7.92 -5.83
CA VAL A 309 -17.23 7.82 -6.39
C VAL A 309 -17.02 6.44 -7.00
N PHE A 310 -17.33 5.39 -6.26
CA PHE A 310 -17.15 4.02 -6.71
C PHE A 310 -18.43 3.49 -7.34
N LYS A 311 -18.34 3.12 -8.61
CA LYS A 311 -19.39 2.47 -9.39
C LYS A 311 -18.85 1.20 -10.03
N PRO A 312 -19.68 0.14 -10.21
CA PRO A 312 -19.23 -1.07 -10.91
C PRO A 312 -18.77 -0.84 -12.34
N SER A 313 -19.22 0.25 -12.97
CA SER A 313 -18.83 0.65 -14.32
C SER A 313 -17.64 1.62 -14.37
N GLY A 314 -17.16 2.09 -13.22
CA GLY A 314 -16.06 3.05 -13.19
C GLY A 314 -14.71 2.36 -13.04
N GLU A 315 -13.68 3.01 -13.56
CA GLU A 315 -12.34 2.42 -13.72
C GLU A 315 -11.26 3.19 -12.96
N TYR A 316 -11.48 4.49 -12.71
CA TYR A 316 -10.46 5.36 -12.12
C TYR A 316 -11.04 6.37 -11.15
N ILE A 317 -10.23 6.76 -10.17
CA ILE A 317 -10.42 8.00 -9.41
C ILE A 317 -9.68 9.10 -10.15
N TYR A 318 -10.43 10.12 -10.57
CA TYR A 318 -9.92 11.28 -11.28
C TYR A 318 -9.65 12.43 -10.31
N VAL A 319 -8.56 13.17 -10.54
CA VAL A 319 -8.27 14.43 -9.86
C VAL A 319 -8.10 15.52 -10.90
N PHE A 320 -8.80 16.64 -10.68
CA PHE A 320 -8.69 17.86 -11.47
C PHE A 320 -7.82 18.87 -10.73
N LEU A 321 -6.81 19.39 -11.42
CA LEU A 321 -5.91 20.45 -10.95
C LEU A 321 -6.11 21.66 -11.87
N SER A 322 -6.65 22.75 -11.32
CA SER A 322 -6.93 23.97 -12.09
C SER A 322 -5.66 24.76 -12.44
N ASN A 323 -5.74 25.63 -13.45
CA ASN A 323 -4.67 26.61 -13.72
C ASN A 323 -4.37 27.49 -12.49
N ALA A 324 -5.36 27.77 -11.64
CA ALA A 324 -5.16 28.53 -10.41
C ALA A 324 -4.32 27.78 -9.37
N PHE A 325 -4.50 26.46 -9.24
CA PHE A 325 -3.63 25.60 -8.43
C PHE A 325 -2.18 25.72 -8.92
N PHE A 326 -1.98 25.58 -10.23
CA PHE A 326 -0.67 25.62 -10.86
C PHE A 326 0.02 26.99 -10.73
N LYS A 327 -0.70 28.11 -10.86
CA LYS A 327 -0.16 29.45 -10.54
C LYS A 327 0.37 29.55 -9.10
N LYS A 328 -0.35 28.98 -8.14
CA LYS A 328 0.05 29.00 -6.73
C LYS A 328 1.27 28.11 -6.48
N ALA A 329 1.32 26.93 -7.11
CA ALA A 329 2.48 26.04 -7.06
C ALA A 329 3.75 26.72 -7.58
N LEU A 330 3.66 27.38 -8.74
CA LEU A 330 4.78 28.17 -9.29
C LEU A 330 5.23 29.28 -8.35
N LYS A 331 4.29 30.03 -7.76
CA LYS A 331 4.61 31.11 -6.83
C LYS A 331 5.27 30.60 -5.54
N ALA A 332 4.90 29.41 -5.08
CA ALA A 332 5.49 28.80 -3.90
C ALA A 332 6.93 28.32 -4.13
N GLY A 333 7.32 28.08 -5.40
CA GLY A 333 8.65 27.56 -5.74
C GLY A 333 8.92 26.15 -5.21
N THR A 334 7.87 25.44 -4.81
CA THR A 334 7.98 24.10 -4.25
C THR A 334 8.19 23.10 -5.37
N ASP A 335 9.29 22.34 -5.31
CA ASP A 335 9.45 21.15 -6.15
C ASP A 335 8.41 20.10 -5.74
N LEU A 336 7.56 19.70 -6.69
CA LEU A 336 6.52 18.68 -6.49
C LEU A 336 6.87 17.35 -7.18
N THR A 337 8.09 17.24 -7.72
CA THR A 337 8.62 15.99 -8.28
C THR A 337 8.63 14.90 -7.19
N ASN A 338 8.10 13.72 -7.50
CA ASN A 338 8.15 12.53 -6.65
C ASN A 338 7.57 12.69 -5.23
N LYS A 339 6.49 13.45 -5.09
CA LYS A 339 5.77 13.66 -3.82
C LYS A 339 4.44 12.90 -3.79
N ASP A 340 4.51 11.57 -3.78
CA ASP A 340 3.35 10.65 -3.78
C ASP A 340 2.36 10.89 -2.63
N GLU A 341 2.90 11.37 -1.51
CA GLU A 341 2.15 11.68 -0.29
C GLU A 341 1.29 12.96 -0.40
N LEU A 342 1.47 13.77 -1.45
CA LEU A 342 0.79 15.06 -1.59
C LEU A 342 -0.73 14.92 -1.56
N PHE A 343 -1.27 13.89 -2.22
CA PHE A 343 -2.69 13.59 -2.24
C PHE A 343 -2.96 12.36 -1.38
N THR A 344 -3.94 12.42 -0.50
CA THR A 344 -4.35 11.24 0.28
C THR A 344 -5.86 11.12 0.27
N PHE A 345 -6.34 9.91 0.00
CA PHE A 345 -7.75 9.58 0.03
C PHE A 345 -8.10 8.87 1.34
N TYR A 346 -9.31 9.13 1.84
CA TYR A 346 -9.77 8.62 3.12
C TYR A 346 -11.16 8.02 2.99
N PHE A 347 -11.36 6.90 3.68
CA PHE A 347 -12.64 6.38 4.06
C PHE A 347 -12.92 6.68 5.54
N ASP A 348 -14.12 7.18 5.84
CA ASP A 348 -14.62 7.39 7.19
C ASP A 348 -16.02 6.78 7.31
N ASN A 349 -16.16 5.73 8.11
CA ASN A 349 -17.45 5.12 8.40
C ASN A 349 -17.92 5.53 9.80
N SER A 350 -18.85 6.47 9.84
CA SER A 350 -19.42 6.97 11.10
C SER A 350 -20.21 5.91 11.89
N VAL A 351 -20.61 4.79 11.26
CA VAL A 351 -21.21 3.63 11.95
C VAL A 351 -20.20 2.95 12.86
N THR A 352 -18.92 2.96 12.50
CA THR A 352 -17.83 2.25 13.18
C THR A 352 -16.72 3.22 13.64
N PRO A 353 -17.01 4.16 14.55
CA PRO A 353 -16.17 5.35 14.84
C PRO A 353 -14.81 5.07 15.51
N GLN A 354 -14.42 3.81 15.67
CA GLN A 354 -13.17 3.41 16.32
C GLN A 354 -12.20 2.74 15.34
N SER A 355 -12.71 2.14 14.27
CA SER A 355 -11.96 1.32 13.32
C SER A 355 -12.36 1.59 11.89
N GLY A 356 -13.45 2.32 11.63
CA GLY A 356 -13.98 2.67 10.31
C GLY A 356 -13.17 3.71 9.57
N TYR A 357 -11.87 3.78 9.81
CA TYR A 357 -10.95 4.74 9.20
C TYR A 357 -9.93 3.98 8.38
N TYR A 358 -9.77 4.40 7.13
CA TYR A 358 -8.74 3.88 6.24
C TYR A 358 -8.27 4.99 5.31
N GLN A 359 -7.01 4.95 4.92
CA GLN A 359 -6.42 5.92 4.02
C GLN A 359 -5.47 5.24 3.05
N PHE A 360 -5.29 5.86 1.89
CA PHE A 360 -4.33 5.41 0.90
C PHE A 360 -3.84 6.61 0.08
N THR A 361 -2.61 6.50 -0.39
CA THR A 361 -2.00 7.45 -1.34
C THR A 361 -2.21 6.92 -2.75
N PRO A 362 -2.40 7.81 -3.75
CA PRO A 362 -2.45 7.37 -5.13
C PRO A 362 -1.07 6.87 -5.58
N SER A 363 -1.08 6.12 -6.68
CA SER A 363 0.13 5.56 -7.30
C SER A 363 0.63 6.39 -8.49
N THR A 364 -0.15 7.35 -8.97
CA THR A 364 0.27 8.25 -10.05
C THR A 364 1.19 9.33 -9.50
N LEU A 365 2.44 9.31 -9.93
CA LEU A 365 3.42 10.37 -9.74
C LEU A 365 3.10 11.52 -10.70
N ILE A 366 2.77 12.71 -10.18
CA ILE A 366 2.65 13.92 -11.01
C ILE A 366 3.92 14.74 -10.83
N ASN A 367 4.75 14.81 -11.87
CA ASN A 367 5.89 15.71 -11.89
C ASN A 367 5.45 17.08 -12.42
N ILE A 368 5.55 18.11 -11.59
CA ILE A 368 5.22 19.49 -11.97
C ILE A 368 6.52 20.25 -12.22
N ILE A 369 6.75 20.62 -13.48
CA ILE A 369 7.99 21.30 -13.88
C ILE A 369 7.69 22.78 -14.20
N PRO A 370 8.23 23.73 -13.41
CA PRO A 370 8.12 25.15 -13.68
C PRO A 370 8.81 25.58 -14.98
N ARG A 371 8.44 26.77 -15.48
CA ARG A 371 9.10 27.47 -16.61
C ARG A 371 10.62 27.67 -16.43
N GLU A 372 11.14 27.61 -15.20
CA GLU A 372 12.56 27.82 -14.93
C GLU A 372 13.42 26.65 -15.43
N TYR A 373 14.70 26.93 -15.65
CA TYR A 373 15.74 26.00 -16.09
C TYR A 373 15.58 24.63 -15.42
N GLY A 374 15.08 23.66 -16.17
CA GLY A 374 14.64 22.37 -15.65
C GLY A 374 15.08 21.23 -16.55
N ILE A 375 15.30 20.07 -15.92
CA ILE A 375 15.57 18.82 -16.62
C ILE A 375 14.67 17.73 -16.06
N SER A 376 14.18 16.87 -16.94
CA SER A 376 13.45 15.66 -16.61
C SER A 376 13.92 14.48 -17.44
N ILE A 377 13.81 13.30 -16.87
CA ILE A 377 14.03 12.02 -17.51
C ILE A 377 12.89 11.08 -17.11
N ILE A 378 12.18 10.55 -18.10
CA ILE A 378 11.10 9.57 -17.90
C ILE A 378 11.33 8.37 -18.80
N ALA A 379 10.94 7.17 -18.37
CA ALA A 379 10.93 6.03 -19.26
C ALA A 379 9.95 6.27 -20.41
N SER A 380 10.33 5.91 -21.64
CA SER A 380 9.50 6.13 -22.83
C SER A 380 8.16 5.39 -22.77
N ASP A 381 8.07 4.33 -21.97
CA ASP A 381 6.85 3.56 -21.72
C ASP A 381 5.98 4.13 -20.58
N GLY A 382 6.42 5.22 -19.94
CA GLY A 382 5.71 5.87 -18.82
C GLY A 382 5.87 5.19 -17.46
N SER A 383 6.68 4.14 -17.34
CA SER A 383 6.93 3.43 -16.09
C SER A 383 7.73 4.28 -15.10
N ALA A 384 7.29 4.34 -13.84
CA ALA A 384 8.04 4.96 -12.74
C ALA A 384 9.30 4.16 -12.35
N HIS A 385 9.21 2.83 -12.46
CA HIS A 385 10.28 1.89 -12.11
C HIS A 385 10.41 0.84 -13.22
N PRO A 386 11.04 1.19 -14.35
CA PRO A 386 11.13 0.29 -15.49
C PRO A 386 11.94 -0.96 -15.10
N LYS A 387 11.42 -2.13 -15.45
CA LYS A 387 12.03 -3.44 -15.17
C LYS A 387 12.16 -4.23 -16.46
N ALA A 388 13.30 -4.88 -16.65
CA ALA A 388 13.54 -5.76 -17.79
C ALA A 388 14.44 -6.92 -17.38
N SER A 389 14.36 -8.02 -18.13
CA SER A 389 15.18 -9.22 -17.93
C SER A 389 15.77 -9.70 -19.25
N GLY A 390 16.91 -10.37 -19.16
CA GLY A 390 17.65 -10.88 -20.30
C GLY A 390 18.42 -12.15 -19.94
N LYS A 391 18.98 -12.81 -20.94
CA LYS A 391 19.77 -14.03 -20.78
C LYS A 391 21.21 -13.77 -21.18
N ILE A 392 22.16 -14.00 -20.27
CA ILE A 392 23.60 -13.95 -20.55
C ILE A 392 23.97 -14.92 -21.69
N GLY A 393 24.79 -14.45 -22.62
CA GLY A 393 25.12 -15.07 -23.90
C GLY A 393 24.16 -14.72 -25.05
N SER A 394 23.10 -13.94 -24.80
CA SER A 394 22.20 -13.48 -25.87
C SER A 394 22.79 -12.30 -26.64
N GLU A 395 22.61 -12.29 -27.96
CA GLU A 395 22.95 -11.14 -28.81
C GLU A 395 22.02 -9.93 -28.60
N THR A 396 20.89 -10.12 -27.91
CA THR A 396 19.92 -9.05 -27.64
C THR A 396 20.23 -8.39 -26.30
N PRO A 397 20.56 -7.08 -26.27
CA PRO A 397 20.80 -6.37 -25.02
C PRO A 397 19.48 -6.14 -24.28
N ILE A 398 19.54 -6.05 -22.95
CA ILE A 398 18.47 -5.41 -22.19
C ILE A 398 18.50 -3.93 -22.51
N THR A 399 17.36 -3.36 -22.89
CA THR A 399 17.24 -1.95 -23.30
C THR A 399 16.19 -1.24 -22.46
N PHE A 400 16.58 -0.12 -21.87
CA PHE A 400 15.67 0.85 -21.28
C PHE A 400 15.73 2.11 -22.13
N GLU A 401 14.57 2.59 -22.56
CA GLU A 401 14.47 3.83 -23.33
C GLU A 401 13.89 4.92 -22.46
N TYR A 402 14.53 6.09 -22.49
CA TYR A 402 14.14 7.26 -21.74
C TYR A 402 13.96 8.46 -22.66
N LYS A 403 12.97 9.29 -22.34
CA LYS A 403 12.81 10.62 -22.91
C LYS A 403 13.42 11.63 -21.95
N VAL A 404 14.47 12.30 -22.40
CA VAL A 404 15.10 13.40 -21.67
C VAL A 404 14.52 14.71 -22.19
N THR A 405 14.03 15.55 -21.28
CA THR A 405 13.44 16.84 -21.60
C THR A 405 14.13 17.94 -20.81
N THR A 406 14.55 19.01 -21.48
CA THR A 406 14.99 20.24 -20.83
C THR A 406 14.01 21.38 -21.13
N SER A 407 13.77 22.23 -20.13
CA SER A 407 12.91 23.42 -20.22
C SER A 407 13.69 24.68 -19.91
N ALA A 408 13.69 25.64 -20.84
CA ALA A 408 14.28 26.96 -20.66
C ALA A 408 13.94 27.89 -21.86
N SER A 409 14.35 29.15 -21.76
CA SER A 409 14.32 30.10 -22.90
C SER A 409 15.29 29.72 -24.03
N ARG A 410 16.32 28.93 -23.71
CA ARG A 410 17.32 28.38 -24.62
C ARG A 410 17.78 27.01 -24.12
N GLN A 411 18.40 26.23 -24.99
CA GLN A 411 18.96 24.94 -24.58
C GLN A 411 20.06 25.11 -23.53
N ALA A 412 20.23 24.08 -22.68
CA ALA A 412 21.32 23.99 -21.70
C ALA A 412 22.70 24.06 -22.38
N ASP A 413 23.65 24.68 -21.69
CA ASP A 413 25.03 24.80 -22.17
C ASP A 413 25.79 23.47 -22.05
N SER A 414 25.39 22.64 -21.09
CA SER A 414 25.93 21.29 -20.92
C SER A 414 24.84 20.35 -20.41
N ILE A 415 24.76 19.16 -21.00
CA ILE A 415 23.88 18.07 -20.57
C ILE A 415 24.71 16.80 -20.46
N THR A 416 24.71 16.17 -19.28
CA THR A 416 25.45 14.93 -19.03
C THR A 416 24.53 13.83 -18.54
N ALA A 417 24.80 12.60 -18.92
CA ALA A 417 24.11 11.41 -18.41
C ALA A 417 25.08 10.45 -17.70
N GLN A 418 24.59 9.73 -16.70
CA GLN A 418 25.36 8.76 -15.93
C GLN A 418 24.45 7.62 -15.48
N VAL A 419 24.94 6.40 -15.54
CA VAL A 419 24.36 5.21 -14.90
C VAL A 419 25.04 5.04 -13.55
N THR A 420 24.26 4.92 -12.49
CA THR A 420 24.76 4.74 -11.12
C THR A 420 24.11 3.52 -10.49
N GLY A 421 24.89 2.74 -9.75
CA GLY A 421 24.43 1.54 -9.05
C GLY A 421 25.62 0.81 -8.45
N ASP A 422 25.39 -0.37 -7.89
CA ASP A 422 26.49 -1.21 -7.42
C ASP A 422 27.44 -1.56 -8.57
N ALA A 423 28.73 -1.38 -8.33
CA ALA A 423 29.76 -1.51 -9.35
C ALA A 423 30.97 -2.30 -8.86
N ILE A 424 31.66 -2.94 -9.80
CA ILE A 424 32.91 -3.64 -9.55
C ILE A 424 33.93 -3.33 -10.65
N ASN A 425 35.21 -3.31 -10.29
CA ASN A 425 36.29 -3.11 -11.24
C ASN A 425 36.85 -4.46 -11.69
N ILE A 426 36.78 -4.72 -12.99
CA ILE A 426 37.41 -5.87 -13.66
C ILE A 426 38.55 -5.31 -14.52
N TYR A 427 39.79 -5.68 -14.20
CA TYR A 427 41.01 -5.20 -14.88
C TYR A 427 41.11 -3.67 -15.00
N GLY A 428 40.67 -2.93 -13.98
CA GLY A 428 40.70 -1.47 -13.94
C GLY A 428 39.55 -0.80 -14.71
N GLN A 429 38.59 -1.57 -15.23
CA GLN A 429 37.40 -1.08 -15.89
C GLN A 429 36.14 -1.33 -15.04
N PRO A 430 35.25 -0.33 -14.87
CA PRO A 430 34.01 -0.51 -14.11
C PRO A 430 32.98 -1.36 -14.85
N TYR A 431 32.24 -2.16 -14.09
CA TYR A 431 31.09 -2.96 -14.50
C TYR A 431 29.96 -2.78 -13.47
N CYS A 432 28.72 -2.83 -13.92
CA CYS A 432 27.58 -2.93 -13.01
C CYS A 432 27.57 -4.33 -12.36
N LEU A 433 27.36 -4.39 -11.05
CA LEU A 433 27.37 -5.64 -10.30
C LEU A 433 25.96 -6.20 -10.16
N PHE A 434 25.74 -7.39 -10.73
CA PHE A 434 24.51 -8.14 -10.57
C PHE A 434 24.72 -9.26 -9.54
N THR A 435 23.77 -9.41 -8.62
CA THR A 435 23.91 -10.31 -7.47
C THR A 435 22.71 -11.26 -7.34
N SER A 436 22.93 -12.51 -6.93
CA SER A 436 21.84 -13.44 -6.61
C SER A 436 21.16 -13.11 -5.27
N ALA A 437 19.95 -13.61 -5.04
CA ALA A 437 19.19 -13.35 -3.82
C ALA A 437 19.87 -13.87 -2.53
N ASP A 438 20.74 -14.86 -2.65
CA ASP A 438 21.55 -15.42 -1.56
C ASP A 438 22.97 -14.80 -1.49
N GLU A 439 23.24 -13.78 -2.31
CA GLU A 439 24.51 -13.05 -2.42
C GLU A 439 25.74 -13.88 -2.82
N THR A 440 25.54 -15.12 -3.26
CA THR A 440 26.64 -16.04 -3.63
C THR A 440 27.16 -15.83 -5.05
N LEU A 441 26.31 -15.41 -5.99
CA LEU A 441 26.69 -15.12 -7.37
C LEU A 441 26.86 -13.62 -7.54
N LYS A 442 28.03 -13.21 -8.01
CA LYS A 442 28.39 -11.83 -8.31
C LYS A 442 28.89 -11.77 -9.73
N VAL A 443 28.14 -11.09 -10.60
CA VAL A 443 28.37 -11.13 -12.05
C VAL A 443 28.58 -9.70 -12.57
N PRO A 444 29.71 -9.40 -13.23
CA PRO A 444 29.95 -8.10 -13.82
C PRO A 444 29.21 -7.99 -15.16
N VAL A 445 28.37 -6.96 -15.32
CA VAL A 445 27.63 -6.68 -16.55
C VAL A 445 27.95 -5.25 -17.02
N PRO A 446 28.39 -5.04 -18.27
CA PRO A 446 28.68 -3.71 -18.76
C PRO A 446 27.38 -2.96 -19.07
N ALA A 447 27.43 -1.63 -19.00
CA ALA A 447 26.33 -0.77 -19.43
C ALA A 447 26.82 0.34 -20.38
N PHE A 448 25.93 0.70 -21.30
CA PHE A 448 26.17 1.72 -22.31
C PHE A 448 25.00 2.69 -22.38
N LEU A 449 25.31 3.96 -22.60
CA LEU A 449 24.35 4.99 -22.95
C LEU A 449 24.39 5.22 -24.46
N GLU A 450 23.23 5.30 -25.08
CA GLU A 450 23.09 5.53 -26.53
C GLU A 450 22.07 6.63 -26.83
N TRP A 451 22.39 7.53 -27.75
CA TRP A 451 21.48 8.58 -28.24
C TRP A 451 21.82 8.94 -29.70
N THR A 452 20.90 9.63 -30.37
CA THR A 452 21.16 10.20 -31.71
C THR A 452 21.81 11.56 -31.56
N SER A 453 22.95 11.80 -32.21
CA SER A 453 23.60 13.12 -32.27
C SER A 453 22.86 14.10 -33.19
N ALA A 454 23.10 15.41 -33.05
CA ALA A 454 22.56 16.44 -33.94
C ALA A 454 22.94 16.24 -35.43
N ALA A 455 24.00 15.47 -35.71
CA ALA A 455 24.39 15.07 -37.07
C ALA A 455 23.61 13.85 -37.61
N GLY A 456 22.69 13.27 -36.82
CA GLY A 456 21.90 12.09 -37.17
C GLY A 456 22.57 10.74 -36.90
N ASN A 457 23.80 10.72 -36.35
CA ASN A 457 24.52 9.48 -36.06
C ASN A 457 24.16 8.96 -34.66
N ALA A 458 24.02 7.63 -34.52
CA ALA A 458 23.96 6.99 -33.21
C ALA A 458 25.30 7.12 -32.48
N VAL A 459 25.28 7.66 -31.28
CA VAL A 459 26.42 7.78 -30.37
C VAL A 459 26.20 6.79 -29.24
N ARG A 460 27.16 5.89 -29.04
CA ARG A 460 27.14 4.89 -27.97
C ARG A 460 28.40 5.03 -27.12
N VAL A 461 28.23 5.25 -25.83
CA VAL A 461 29.33 5.47 -24.87
C VAL A 461 29.17 4.52 -23.70
N ARG A 462 30.28 3.93 -23.24
CA ARG A 462 30.27 3.07 -22.05
C ARG A 462 30.02 3.91 -20.80
N ASN A 463 29.11 3.46 -19.94
CA ASN A 463 28.86 4.04 -18.63
C ASN A 463 28.32 2.97 -17.66
N SER A 464 29.22 2.22 -17.03
CA SER A 464 28.93 0.99 -16.29
C SER A 464 28.90 1.17 -14.78
N CYS A 465 27.88 1.90 -14.28
CA CYS A 465 27.55 2.12 -12.86
C CYS A 465 28.59 2.85 -11.98
N GLY A 466 29.87 2.85 -12.36
CA GLY A 466 30.97 3.51 -11.64
C GLY A 466 31.82 4.46 -12.48
N GLU A 467 31.43 4.74 -13.73
CA GLU A 467 32.13 5.67 -14.63
C GLU A 467 31.63 7.11 -14.43
N ASN A 468 32.45 8.11 -14.78
CA ASN A 468 32.07 9.53 -14.72
C ASN A 468 30.92 9.85 -15.70
N PRO A 469 30.15 10.94 -15.48
CA PRO A 469 29.11 11.37 -16.40
C PRO A 469 29.64 11.62 -17.82
N VAL A 470 28.85 11.25 -18.83
CA VAL A 470 29.16 11.44 -20.25
C VAL A 470 28.40 12.64 -20.82
N ASP A 471 29.06 13.42 -21.67
CA ASP A 471 28.47 14.59 -22.31
C ASP A 471 27.56 14.18 -23.48
N MET A 472 26.29 14.58 -23.41
CA MET A 472 25.27 14.38 -24.43
C MET A 472 24.67 15.71 -24.95
N THR A 473 25.35 16.83 -24.72
CA THR A 473 24.89 18.17 -25.15
C THR A 473 24.57 18.21 -26.65
N ASN A 474 25.39 17.51 -27.46
CA ASN A 474 25.23 17.42 -28.92
C ASN A 474 24.19 16.38 -29.39
N ALA A 475 23.29 15.91 -28.52
CA ALA A 475 22.18 15.07 -28.93
C ALA A 475 21.24 15.79 -29.92
N ALA A 476 20.46 15.01 -30.67
CA ALA A 476 19.41 15.51 -31.55
C ALA A 476 18.23 15.96 -30.68
N TRP A 477 18.22 17.24 -30.34
CA TRP A 477 17.17 17.85 -29.55
C TRP A 477 16.05 18.38 -30.44
N VAL A 478 14.83 17.91 -30.20
CA VAL A 478 13.63 18.42 -30.84
C VAL A 478 13.11 19.60 -30.02
N GLN A 479 13.19 20.79 -30.61
CA GLN A 479 12.68 22.02 -30.02
C GLN A 479 11.18 22.15 -30.26
N THR A 480 10.40 22.34 -29.20
CA THR A 480 8.95 22.58 -29.25
C THR A 480 8.64 23.88 -28.52
N ALA A 481 7.95 24.82 -29.17
CA ALA A 481 7.57 26.09 -28.56
C ALA A 481 6.46 25.89 -27.51
N TRP A 482 6.58 26.63 -26.40
CA TRP A 482 5.63 26.60 -25.29
C TRP A 482 4.20 26.98 -25.69
N ASN A 483 4.08 28.05 -26.48
CA ASN A 483 2.85 28.54 -27.08
C ASN A 483 3.22 29.19 -28.41
N ALA A 484 2.71 28.64 -29.52
CA ALA A 484 3.01 29.12 -30.86
C ALA A 484 2.65 30.61 -31.08
N ASN A 485 1.78 31.18 -30.23
CA ASN A 485 1.27 32.54 -30.37
C ASN A 485 2.05 33.60 -29.58
N VAL A 486 2.89 33.22 -28.60
CA VAL A 486 3.51 34.19 -27.67
C VAL A 486 5.03 34.01 -27.48
N ASN A 487 5.64 32.99 -28.09
CA ASN A 487 7.11 32.80 -28.15
C ASN A 487 7.84 32.93 -26.79
N ASP A 488 7.29 32.29 -25.76
CA ASP A 488 7.63 32.56 -24.34
C ASP A 488 8.47 31.43 -23.66
N GLY A 489 9.11 30.55 -24.46
CA GLY A 489 9.98 29.46 -23.99
C GLY A 489 9.95 28.21 -24.89
N PHE A 490 10.90 27.29 -24.69
CA PHE A 490 11.02 26.06 -25.46
C PHE A 490 11.21 24.82 -24.57
N PHE A 491 10.68 23.69 -25.05
CA PHE A 491 11.11 22.37 -24.62
C PHE A 491 12.09 21.81 -25.64
N PHE A 492 13.12 21.14 -25.14
CA PHE A 492 14.02 20.37 -25.95
C PHE A 492 13.94 18.93 -25.51
N THR A 493 13.58 18.03 -26.42
CA THR A 493 13.43 16.60 -26.12
C THR A 493 14.41 15.77 -26.92
N THR A 494 14.96 14.72 -26.31
CA THR A 494 15.75 13.71 -27.01
C THR A 494 15.52 12.33 -26.37
N THR A 495 15.93 11.29 -27.08
CA THR A 495 15.83 9.91 -26.60
C THR A 495 17.20 9.43 -26.13
N LEU A 496 17.25 8.90 -24.91
CA LEU A 496 18.42 8.28 -24.30
C LEU A 496 18.12 6.80 -24.03
N LYS A 497 18.98 5.90 -24.47
CA LYS A 497 18.87 4.47 -24.20
C LYS A 497 19.96 4.04 -23.23
N LEU A 498 19.57 3.25 -22.24
CA LEU A 498 20.47 2.46 -21.42
C LEU A 498 20.46 1.02 -21.94
N LEU A 499 21.64 0.50 -22.24
CA LEU A 499 21.84 -0.83 -22.80
C LEU A 499 22.72 -1.65 -21.88
N PHE A 500 22.29 -2.86 -21.55
CA PHE A 500 23.13 -3.89 -20.96
C PHE A 500 23.37 -5.00 -22.00
N PRO A 501 24.53 -5.05 -22.66
CA PRO A 501 24.89 -6.15 -23.54
C PRO A 501 24.93 -7.46 -22.78
N MET A 502 24.23 -8.45 -23.30
CA MET A 502 24.14 -9.77 -22.67
C MET A 502 25.23 -10.73 -23.18
N ASP A 503 25.99 -10.33 -24.20
CA ASP A 503 27.02 -11.12 -24.88
C ASP A 503 28.46 -10.78 -24.46
N ASP A 504 28.67 -9.93 -23.43
CA ASP A 504 30.01 -9.64 -22.92
C ASP A 504 30.65 -10.89 -22.32
N SER A 505 31.90 -11.17 -22.71
CA SER A 505 32.63 -12.36 -22.28
C SER A 505 32.89 -12.40 -20.77
N HIS A 506 32.98 -11.25 -20.10
CA HIS A 506 33.18 -11.20 -18.64
C HIS A 506 31.93 -11.57 -17.87
N SER A 507 30.75 -11.33 -18.45
CA SER A 507 29.47 -11.65 -17.81
C SER A 507 29.17 -13.16 -17.80
N GLN A 508 29.91 -13.96 -18.56
CA GLN A 508 29.83 -15.42 -18.54
C GLN A 508 30.41 -16.02 -17.24
N PHE A 509 31.19 -15.23 -16.50
CA PHE A 509 31.85 -15.64 -15.27
C PHE A 509 31.40 -14.78 -14.10
N THR A 510 31.50 -15.33 -12.89
CA THR A 510 31.45 -14.56 -11.65
C THR A 510 32.69 -13.69 -11.50
N THR A 511 32.65 -12.74 -10.56
CA THR A 511 33.79 -11.86 -10.24
C THR A 511 35.04 -12.63 -9.79
N ASP A 512 34.87 -13.87 -9.31
CA ASP A 512 35.96 -14.76 -8.91
C ASP A 512 36.45 -15.67 -10.05
N GLY A 513 35.89 -15.52 -11.26
CA GLY A 513 36.31 -16.23 -12.48
C GLY A 513 35.68 -17.60 -12.68
N HIS A 514 34.63 -17.95 -11.92
CA HIS A 514 33.91 -19.22 -12.07
C HIS A 514 32.69 -19.10 -12.97
N ASP A 515 32.42 -20.14 -13.77
CA ASP A 515 31.14 -20.33 -14.44
C ASP A 515 30.00 -20.34 -13.41
N TRP A 516 28.80 -19.93 -13.83
CA TRP A 516 27.65 -19.87 -12.96
C TRP A 516 26.34 -20.21 -13.68
N MET A 517 25.36 -20.62 -12.89
CA MET A 517 23.98 -20.82 -13.31
C MET A 517 23.05 -20.28 -12.24
N GLY A 518 22.08 -19.47 -12.63
CA GLY A 518 21.10 -18.93 -11.70
C GLY A 518 20.47 -17.64 -12.22
N THR A 519 19.86 -16.89 -11.31
CA THR A 519 19.30 -15.56 -11.57
C THR A 519 20.03 -14.57 -10.69
N VAL A 520 20.50 -13.50 -11.32
CA VAL A 520 21.10 -12.34 -10.66
C VAL A 520 20.30 -11.10 -11.02
N SER A 521 20.23 -10.12 -10.13
CA SER A 521 19.55 -8.85 -10.34
C SER A 521 20.41 -7.69 -9.87
N ALA A 522 20.10 -6.50 -10.39
CA ALA A 522 20.70 -5.24 -9.96
C ALA A 522 19.62 -4.16 -9.93
N THR A 523 19.85 -3.10 -9.15
CA THR A 523 19.03 -1.88 -9.15
C THR A 523 19.97 -0.69 -9.22
N GLY A 524 19.54 0.36 -9.91
CA GLY A 524 20.34 1.57 -10.11
C GLY A 524 19.52 2.67 -10.77
N ASP A 525 20.17 3.81 -10.98
CA ASP A 525 19.56 5.03 -11.50
C ASP A 525 20.26 5.49 -12.78
N VAL A 526 19.49 6.12 -13.68
CA VAL A 526 20.03 6.93 -14.77
C VAL A 526 19.89 8.39 -14.39
N LYS A 527 21.01 9.03 -14.07
CA LYS A 527 21.07 10.43 -13.69
C LYS A 527 21.40 11.29 -14.90
N VAL A 528 20.54 12.26 -15.20
CA VAL A 528 20.82 13.31 -16.20
C VAL A 528 20.94 14.65 -15.50
N THR A 529 21.93 15.45 -15.90
CA THR A 529 22.20 16.77 -15.35
C THR A 529 22.29 17.78 -16.49
N ALA A 530 21.57 18.90 -16.38
CA ALA A 530 21.69 20.02 -17.30
C ALA A 530 22.20 21.26 -16.57
N THR A 531 23.08 22.01 -17.22
CA THR A 531 23.70 23.23 -16.70
C THR A 531 23.44 24.40 -17.65
N TRP A 532 23.01 25.53 -17.11
CA TRP A 532 22.90 26.80 -17.82
C TRP A 532 23.80 27.84 -17.14
N VAL A 533 24.64 28.50 -17.93
CA VAL A 533 25.59 29.53 -17.50
C VAL A 533 25.01 30.92 -17.81
N GLY A 534 25.27 31.89 -16.93
CA GLY A 534 24.84 33.28 -17.11
C GLY A 534 23.35 33.50 -16.89
N VAL A 535 22.74 32.71 -16.00
CA VAL A 535 21.34 32.85 -15.64
C VAL A 535 21.17 33.94 -14.59
N ASP A 536 20.55 35.07 -14.97
CA ASP A 536 20.05 36.03 -13.98
C ASP A 536 18.81 35.44 -13.33
N ARG A 537 18.97 34.92 -12.10
CA ARG A 537 17.84 34.63 -11.22
C ARG A 537 17.24 35.97 -10.82
N GLY A 538 16.27 36.45 -11.60
CA GLY A 538 15.47 37.62 -11.23
C GLY A 538 14.92 37.42 -9.83
N VAL A 539 15.33 38.30 -8.91
CA VAL A 539 14.90 38.33 -7.50
C VAL A 539 13.41 38.68 -7.41
#